data_AF-A0AAN8JEI1-F1
#
_entry.id   AF-A0AAN8JEI1-F1
#
_cell.length_a   1.000
_cell.length_b   1.000
_cell.length_c   1.000
_cell.angle_alpha   90.00
_cell.angle_beta   90.00
_cell.angle_gamma   90.00
#
_symmetry.space_group_name_H-M   'P 1'
#
loop_
_entity.id
_entity.type
_entity.pdbx_description
1 polymer ?
#
loop_
_entity_poly.entity_id
_entity_poly.type
_entity_poly.pdbx_seq_one_letter_code
_entity_poly.pdbx_strand_id
1 'polypeptide(L)'
;MSKLYAQQKGNENFDMTPSDFKLCIGVILLSGYNPVPQKRMYWENSDDVRNDIVASAFPYKRFEELVKHIHLADNTKLDHSDKMAKLRPLIDRLNVNFLKLWPASQNVNVDESMISYYGRHSSKQFIQNKPIRYGYKVWCLNTPPGYLIQYNPYRGVGTDDIRPELGMGGSVVVDLLCKLPAKCYNVYFDNLFTSLPLIETLK
;
A
#
# COMPACT_ATOMS: atom_id res chain seq x y z
N MET A 1 -4.59 14.46 10.63
CA MET A 1 -3.23 13.89 10.80
C MET A 1 -2.18 14.78 10.16
N SER A 2 -2.29 15.11 8.86
CA SER A 2 -1.35 16.02 8.18
C SER A 2 -1.16 17.39 8.85
N LYS A 3 -2.24 18.06 9.30
CA LYS A 3 -2.13 19.35 10.02
C LYS A 3 -1.32 19.27 11.30
N LEU A 4 -1.63 18.28 12.15
CA LEU A 4 -0.89 18.00 13.38
C LEU A 4 0.59 17.71 13.08
N TYR A 5 0.87 16.90 12.04
CA TYR A 5 2.24 16.59 11.65
C TYR A 5 3.01 17.83 11.18
N ALA A 6 2.38 18.71 10.41
CA ALA A 6 2.98 19.95 9.97
C ALA A 6 3.32 20.88 11.14
N GLN A 7 2.43 21.02 12.12
CA GLN A 7 2.69 21.74 13.37
C GLN A 7 3.88 21.16 14.13
N GLN A 8 3.95 19.82 14.27
CA GLN A 8 5.10 19.13 14.88
C GLN A 8 6.42 19.35 14.13
N LYS A 9 6.36 19.76 12.87
CA LYS A 9 7.52 20.10 12.02
C LYS A 9 7.79 21.59 11.93
N GLY A 10 7.11 22.41 12.73
CA GLY A 10 7.29 23.86 12.79
C GLY A 10 6.53 24.65 11.72
N ASN A 11 5.59 24.01 11.00
CA ASN A 11 4.69 24.70 10.07
C ASN A 11 3.30 24.84 10.71
N GLU A 12 3.15 25.86 11.55
CA GLU A 12 1.92 26.12 12.31
C GLU A 12 0.75 26.58 11.44
N ASN A 13 1.06 27.24 10.32
CA ASN A 13 0.08 27.80 9.39
C ASN A 13 -0.31 26.81 8.27
N PHE A 14 0.14 25.56 8.35
CA PHE A 14 -0.18 24.56 7.36
C PHE A 14 -1.67 24.23 7.37
N ASP A 15 -2.31 24.42 6.23
CA ASP A 15 -3.66 23.93 5.97
C ASP A 15 -3.66 22.95 4.79
N MET A 16 -4.68 22.10 4.75
CA MET A 16 -4.98 21.19 3.65
C MET A 16 -6.48 20.98 3.61
N THR A 17 -7.11 21.46 2.55
CA THR A 17 -8.54 21.21 2.31
C THR A 17 -8.76 19.83 1.68
N PRO A 18 -9.98 19.25 1.76
CA PRO A 18 -10.30 18.05 1.00
C PRO A 18 -10.12 18.21 -0.52
N SER A 19 -10.30 19.43 -1.05
CA SER A 19 -10.06 19.74 -2.46
C SER A 19 -8.58 19.64 -2.81
N ASP A 20 -7.71 20.27 -1.99
CA ASP A 20 -6.25 20.19 -2.15
C ASP A 20 -5.77 18.74 -2.16
N PHE A 21 -6.26 17.93 -1.22
CA PHE A 21 -5.88 16.53 -1.14
C PHE A 21 -6.32 15.74 -2.38
N LYS A 22 -7.54 15.96 -2.87
CA LYS A 22 -8.02 15.33 -4.12
C LYS A 22 -7.18 15.74 -5.33
N LEU A 23 -6.79 17.00 -5.44
CA LEU A 23 -5.89 17.47 -6.50
C LEU A 23 -4.52 16.81 -6.41
N CYS A 24 -3.92 16.72 -5.21
CA CYS A 24 -2.69 15.96 -5.00
C CYS A 24 -2.80 14.51 -5.46
N ILE A 25 -3.87 13.80 -5.09
CA ILE A 25 -4.10 12.43 -5.53
C ILE A 25 -4.29 12.36 -7.05
N GLY A 26 -5.03 13.31 -7.64
CA GLY A 26 -5.22 13.40 -9.09
C GLY A 26 -3.90 13.54 -9.85
N VAL A 27 -2.99 14.40 -9.38
CA VAL A 27 -1.64 14.55 -9.97
C VAL A 27 -0.83 13.26 -9.82
N ILE A 28 -0.90 12.57 -8.67
CA ILE A 28 -0.20 11.30 -8.45
C ILE A 28 -0.72 10.23 -9.42
N LEU A 29 -2.04 10.12 -9.60
CA LEU A 29 -2.67 9.19 -10.54
C LEU A 29 -2.26 9.51 -11.99
N LEU A 30 -2.28 10.78 -12.38
CA LEU A 30 -1.84 11.23 -13.71
C LEU A 30 -0.38 10.85 -13.97
N SER A 31 0.47 11.02 -12.96
CA SER A 31 1.89 10.66 -13.08
C SER A 31 2.16 9.17 -13.30
N GLY A 32 1.18 8.32 -13.04
CA GLY A 32 1.28 6.87 -13.28
C GLY A 32 1.21 6.50 -14.77
N TYR A 33 0.40 7.21 -15.56
CA TYR A 33 0.21 6.91 -16.99
C TYR A 33 0.89 7.92 -17.93
N ASN A 34 1.22 9.11 -17.44
CA ASN A 34 1.97 10.13 -18.18
C ASN A 34 3.27 10.48 -17.43
N PRO A 35 4.26 9.59 -17.39
CA PRO A 35 5.48 9.82 -16.62
C PRO A 35 6.39 10.86 -17.29
N VAL A 36 6.94 11.75 -16.48
CA VAL A 36 8.04 12.68 -16.84
C VAL A 36 9.25 12.42 -15.93
N PRO A 37 10.48 12.77 -16.32
CA PRO A 37 11.68 12.47 -15.54
C PRO A 37 11.64 12.99 -14.09
N GLN A 38 11.02 14.14 -13.85
CA GLN A 38 10.81 14.70 -12.51
C GLN A 38 9.41 15.29 -12.40
N LYS A 39 8.71 15.05 -11.29
CA LYS A 39 7.32 15.53 -11.10
C LYS A 39 7.18 17.04 -11.31
N ARG A 40 8.16 17.86 -10.90
CA ARG A 40 8.16 19.32 -11.14
C ARG A 40 7.96 19.70 -12.60
N MET A 41 8.34 18.82 -13.53
CA MET A 41 8.27 19.08 -14.97
C MET A 41 6.84 19.25 -15.49
N TYR A 42 5.83 18.71 -14.81
CA TYR A 42 4.43 19.01 -15.16
C TYR A 42 4.08 20.49 -15.08
N TRP A 43 4.86 21.28 -14.31
CA TRP A 43 4.67 22.72 -14.10
C TRP A 43 5.70 23.59 -14.81
N GLU A 44 6.66 23.00 -15.51
CA GLU A 44 7.63 23.76 -16.30
C GLU A 44 6.92 24.37 -17.52
N ASN A 45 7.58 25.34 -18.17
CA ASN A 45 7.05 25.99 -19.37
C ASN A 45 7.58 25.36 -20.67
N SER A 46 8.33 24.25 -20.57
CA SER A 46 8.83 23.51 -21.72
C SER A 46 7.73 22.67 -22.37
N ASP A 47 7.57 22.81 -23.69
CA ASP A 47 6.46 22.24 -24.46
C ASP A 47 6.40 20.70 -24.42
N ASP A 48 7.54 20.04 -24.21
CA ASP A 48 7.66 18.57 -24.22
C ASP A 48 7.28 17.90 -22.89
N VAL A 49 7.12 18.67 -21.81
CA VAL A 49 6.86 18.14 -20.46
C VAL A 49 5.72 18.82 -19.71
N ARG A 50 5.38 20.05 -20.09
CA ARG A 50 4.29 20.79 -19.45
C ARG A 50 3.00 20.01 -19.57
N ASN A 51 2.28 19.89 -18.45
CA ASN A 51 0.93 19.34 -18.47
C ASN A 51 -0.06 20.42 -18.05
N ASP A 52 -0.83 20.94 -19.02
CA ASP A 52 -1.75 22.05 -18.77
C ASP A 52 -2.87 21.70 -17.79
N ILE A 53 -3.29 20.44 -17.72
CA ILE A 53 -4.30 19.99 -16.75
C ILE A 53 -3.72 20.11 -15.34
N VAL A 54 -2.48 19.66 -15.11
CA VAL A 54 -1.82 19.73 -13.81
C VAL A 54 -1.47 21.17 -13.45
N ALA A 55 -0.80 21.89 -14.36
CA ALA A 55 -0.29 23.23 -14.11
C ALA A 55 -1.40 24.25 -13.85
N SER A 56 -2.52 24.14 -14.57
CA SER A 56 -3.68 25.02 -14.41
C SER A 56 -4.54 24.66 -13.19
N ALA A 57 -4.61 23.38 -12.81
CA ALA A 57 -5.43 22.94 -11.69
C ALA A 57 -4.79 23.22 -10.31
N PHE A 58 -3.46 23.19 -10.23
CA PHE A 58 -2.81 23.17 -8.92
C PHE A 58 -1.38 23.73 -8.94
N PRO A 59 -1.02 24.74 -8.13
CA PRO A 59 0.34 25.29 -8.14
C PRO A 59 1.42 24.30 -7.63
N TYR A 60 2.60 24.25 -8.28
CA TYR A 60 3.70 23.36 -7.88
C TYR A 60 4.11 23.53 -6.41
N LYS A 61 4.32 24.76 -5.95
CA LYS A 61 4.74 25.04 -4.57
C LYS A 61 3.74 24.50 -3.55
N ARG A 62 2.45 24.57 -3.88
CA ARG A 62 1.38 24.02 -3.04
C ARG A 62 1.39 22.51 -3.05
N PHE A 63 1.55 21.88 -4.23
CA PHE A 63 1.72 20.44 -4.34
C PHE A 63 2.89 19.90 -3.51
N GLU A 64 4.06 20.53 -3.64
CA GLU A 64 5.27 20.16 -2.90
C GLU A 64 5.08 20.29 -1.38
N GLU A 65 4.49 21.40 -0.93
CA GLU A 65 4.17 21.62 0.50
C GLU A 65 3.25 20.52 1.04
N LEU A 66 2.19 20.17 0.31
CA LEU A 66 1.23 19.17 0.76
C LEU A 66 1.86 17.78 0.80
N VAL A 67 2.55 17.36 -0.26
CA VAL A 67 3.20 16.04 -0.32
C VAL A 67 4.21 15.86 0.81
N LYS A 68 4.92 16.93 1.21
CA LYS A 68 5.86 16.91 2.34
C LYS A 68 5.18 16.62 3.69
N HIS A 69 3.91 17.00 3.85
CA HIS A 69 3.19 16.93 5.13
C HIS A 69 2.02 15.92 5.12
N ILE A 70 1.77 15.21 4.02
CA ILE A 70 0.79 14.10 4.00
C ILE A 70 1.21 13.10 5.07
N HIS A 71 0.35 12.95 6.07
CA HIS A 71 0.57 12.05 7.20
C HIS A 71 -0.74 11.39 7.59
N LEU A 72 -0.71 10.09 7.87
CA LEU A 72 -1.91 9.25 7.98
C LEU A 72 -2.19 8.76 9.40
N ALA A 73 -1.23 8.92 10.33
CA ALA A 73 -1.32 8.44 11.70
C ALA A 73 -0.90 9.52 12.71
N ASP A 74 -1.18 9.32 14.00
CA ASP A 74 -0.74 10.24 15.06
C ASP A 74 0.60 9.75 15.56
N ASN A 75 1.66 10.54 15.41
CA ASN A 75 2.98 10.14 15.88
C ASN A 75 3.03 9.93 17.40
N THR A 76 2.12 10.54 18.16
CA THR A 76 2.04 10.41 19.62
C THR A 76 1.33 9.14 20.08
N LYS A 77 0.65 8.43 19.16
CA LYS A 77 -0.16 7.24 19.45
C LYS A 77 0.25 6.05 18.57
N LEU A 78 1.47 6.04 18.07
CA LEU A 78 1.94 4.92 17.25
C LEU A 78 2.19 3.70 18.13
N ASP A 79 1.72 2.55 17.65
CA ASP A 79 2.22 1.28 18.11
C ASP A 79 3.64 1.09 17.57
N HIS A 80 4.64 1.18 18.44
CA HIS A 80 6.04 1.03 18.06
C HIS A 80 6.43 -0.40 17.70
N SER A 81 5.60 -1.39 18.02
CA SER A 81 5.81 -2.78 17.59
C SER A 81 5.45 -2.97 16.11
N ASP A 82 4.49 -2.20 15.59
CA ASP A 82 4.11 -2.23 14.18
C ASP A 82 5.03 -1.32 13.33
N LYS A 83 5.95 -1.93 12.59
CA LYS A 83 6.81 -1.22 11.62
C LYS A 83 6.03 -0.45 10.56
N MET A 84 4.74 -0.75 10.34
CA MET A 84 3.86 -0.06 9.40
C MET A 84 2.85 0.87 10.09
N ALA A 85 3.00 1.18 11.38
CA ALA A 85 2.03 1.94 12.17
C ALA A 85 1.62 3.28 11.53
N LYS A 86 2.55 3.94 10.81
CA LYS A 86 2.28 5.21 10.10
C LYS A 86 1.32 5.06 8.91
N LEU A 87 1.25 3.87 8.32
CA LEU A 87 0.37 3.54 7.19
C LEU A 87 -0.84 2.71 7.60
N ARG A 88 -0.83 2.11 8.80
CA ARG A 88 -1.87 1.23 9.31
C ARG A 88 -3.29 1.78 9.13
N PRO A 89 -3.59 3.05 9.47
CA PRO A 89 -4.94 3.60 9.29
C PRO A 89 -5.43 3.58 7.83
N LEU A 90 -4.52 3.77 6.87
CA LEU A 90 -4.85 3.72 5.45
C LEU A 90 -5.01 2.27 4.98
N ILE A 91 -4.11 1.37 5.38
CA ILE A 91 -4.16 -0.06 5.04
C ILE A 91 -5.51 -0.65 5.49
N ASP A 92 -5.87 -0.43 6.75
CA ASP A 92 -7.11 -0.96 7.33
C ASP A 92 -8.33 -0.39 6.59
N ARG A 93 -8.32 0.91 6.27
CA ARG A 93 -9.41 1.55 5.52
C ARG A 93 -9.54 1.01 4.10
N LEU A 94 -8.42 0.77 3.41
CA LEU A 94 -8.41 0.20 2.07
C LEU A 94 -8.92 -1.24 2.09
N ASN A 95 -8.44 -2.07 3.01
CA ASN A 95 -8.90 -3.45 3.18
C ASN A 95 -10.41 -3.54 3.44
N VAL A 96 -10.97 -2.63 4.27
CA VAL A 96 -12.44 -2.56 4.47
C VAL A 96 -13.17 -2.23 3.16
N ASN A 97 -12.67 -1.25 2.40
CA ASN A 97 -13.30 -0.83 1.15
C ASN A 97 -13.17 -1.90 0.05
N PHE A 98 -12.02 -2.55 -0.06
CA PHE A 98 -11.77 -3.63 -1.00
C PHE A 98 -12.70 -4.81 -0.74
N LEU A 99 -12.85 -5.22 0.51
CA LEU A 99 -13.78 -6.29 0.86
C LEU A 99 -15.25 -5.89 0.55
N LYS A 100 -15.62 -4.63 0.82
CA LYS A 100 -16.97 -4.12 0.57
C LYS A 100 -17.33 -4.07 -0.92
N LEU A 101 -16.36 -3.76 -1.77
CA LEU A 101 -16.55 -3.58 -3.22
C LEU A 101 -16.22 -4.84 -4.03
N TRP A 102 -15.79 -5.91 -3.36
CA TRP A 102 -15.45 -7.17 -3.98
C TRP A 102 -16.68 -7.85 -4.61
N PRO A 103 -16.62 -8.30 -5.89
CA PRO A 103 -17.73 -8.99 -6.56
C PRO A 103 -18.08 -10.40 -6.02
N ALA A 104 -17.60 -10.78 -4.83
CA ALA A 104 -17.89 -12.06 -4.17
C ALA A 104 -17.57 -13.32 -5.01
N SER A 105 -16.42 -13.32 -5.70
CA SER A 105 -15.96 -14.50 -6.45
C SER A 105 -15.61 -15.67 -5.51
N GLN A 106 -15.94 -16.90 -5.91
CA GLN A 106 -15.54 -18.09 -5.15
C GLN A 106 -14.06 -18.47 -5.36
N ASN A 107 -13.46 -18.08 -6.49
CA ASN A 107 -12.07 -18.35 -6.78
C ASN A 107 -11.21 -17.18 -6.28
N VAL A 108 -10.21 -17.46 -5.46
CA VAL A 108 -9.29 -16.45 -4.91
C VAL A 108 -7.86 -16.97 -4.94
N ASN A 109 -6.89 -16.08 -5.13
CA ASN A 109 -5.48 -16.43 -5.04
C ASN A 109 -4.76 -15.69 -3.92
N VAL A 110 -3.77 -16.34 -3.31
CA VAL A 110 -2.82 -15.72 -2.40
C VAL A 110 -1.46 -15.71 -3.07
N ASP A 111 -0.87 -14.52 -3.15
CA ASP A 111 0.46 -14.32 -3.73
C ASP A 111 1.12 -13.09 -3.10
N GLU A 112 2.34 -12.81 -3.48
CA GLU A 112 3.07 -11.60 -3.14
C GLU A 112 3.07 -10.56 -4.25
N SER A 113 3.17 -9.29 -3.86
CA SER A 113 3.47 -8.18 -4.74
C SER A 113 4.64 -7.36 -4.20
N MET A 114 5.30 -6.63 -5.09
CA MET A 114 6.46 -5.79 -4.78
C MET A 114 6.18 -4.34 -5.13
N ILE A 115 6.32 -3.45 -4.15
CA ILE A 115 6.23 -2.00 -4.32
C ILE A 115 7.64 -1.43 -4.31
N SER A 116 8.11 -0.91 -5.46
CA SER A 116 9.49 -0.41 -5.59
C SER A 116 9.80 0.71 -4.60
N TYR A 117 10.91 0.57 -3.87
CA TYR A 117 11.37 1.59 -2.94
C TYR A 117 12.88 1.50 -2.72
N TYR A 118 13.57 2.62 -2.94
CA TYR A 118 15.04 2.68 -2.88
C TYR A 118 15.58 3.40 -1.62
N GLY A 119 14.71 3.95 -0.78
CA GLY A 119 15.10 4.63 0.44
C GLY A 119 15.49 3.69 1.59
N ARG A 120 15.63 4.25 2.79
CA ARG A 120 16.00 3.50 4.01
C ARG A 120 14.76 3.20 4.85
N HIS A 121 14.40 1.92 4.94
CA HIS A 121 13.35 1.44 5.83
C HIS A 121 13.65 -0.01 6.24
N SER A 122 13.33 -0.37 7.49
CA SER A 122 13.64 -1.70 8.05
C SER A 122 12.84 -2.84 7.39
N SER A 123 11.63 -2.56 6.92
CA SER A 123 10.79 -3.53 6.20
C SER A 123 11.15 -3.68 4.70
N LYS A 124 12.12 -2.92 4.18
CA LYS A 124 12.53 -3.01 2.77
C LYS A 124 13.16 -4.38 2.49
N GLN A 125 12.67 -5.06 1.47
CA GLN A 125 13.18 -6.35 1.01
C GLN A 125 14.05 -6.20 -0.23
N PHE A 126 15.01 -7.12 -0.36
CA PHE A 126 15.75 -7.35 -1.59
C PHE A 126 15.37 -8.73 -2.14
N ILE A 127 14.88 -8.78 -3.37
CA ILE A 127 14.56 -10.04 -4.06
C ILE A 127 15.43 -10.15 -5.31
N GLN A 128 16.36 -11.10 -5.27
CA GLN A 128 17.23 -11.39 -6.40
C GLN A 128 16.42 -11.91 -7.60
N ASN A 129 16.85 -11.58 -8.81
CA ASN A 129 16.25 -12.07 -10.07
C ASN A 129 14.78 -11.65 -10.32
N LYS A 130 14.23 -10.68 -9.59
CA LYS A 130 12.94 -10.05 -9.92
C LYS A 130 13.14 -8.68 -10.58
N PRO A 131 12.20 -8.22 -11.43
CA PRO A 131 12.27 -6.89 -12.05
C PRO A 131 12.37 -5.76 -11.01
N ILE A 132 11.55 -5.84 -9.94
CA ILE A 132 11.65 -4.96 -8.77
C ILE A 132 12.53 -5.63 -7.72
N ARG A 133 13.80 -5.26 -7.71
CA ARG A 133 14.78 -5.85 -6.77
C ARG A 133 14.66 -5.32 -5.35
N TYR A 134 14.35 -4.03 -5.18
CA TYR A 134 14.26 -3.38 -3.88
C TYR A 134 12.87 -2.79 -3.68
N GLY A 135 12.22 -3.13 -2.58
CA GLY A 135 10.87 -2.65 -2.32
C GLY A 135 10.23 -3.18 -1.06
N TYR A 136 8.96 -2.82 -0.88
CA TYR A 136 8.10 -3.45 0.12
C TYR A 136 7.47 -4.68 -0.48
N LYS A 137 7.71 -5.84 0.14
CA LYS A 137 6.96 -7.05 -0.13
C LYS A 137 5.60 -6.95 0.55
N VAL A 138 4.54 -7.33 -0.14
CA VAL A 138 3.16 -7.27 0.34
C VAL A 138 2.48 -8.59 0.02
N TRP A 139 1.80 -9.18 0.99
CA TRP A 139 0.93 -10.34 0.79
C TRP A 139 -0.42 -9.87 0.28
N CYS A 140 -0.92 -10.49 -0.78
CA CYS A 140 -2.14 -10.09 -1.47
C CYS A 140 -3.09 -11.28 -1.61
N LEU A 141 -4.37 -11.02 -1.37
CA LEU A 141 -5.46 -11.91 -1.69
C LEU A 141 -6.26 -11.29 -2.84
N ASN A 142 -6.34 -11.96 -3.99
CA ASN A 142 -6.98 -11.39 -5.18
C ASN A 142 -8.01 -12.32 -5.81
N THR A 143 -8.82 -11.77 -6.71
CA THR A 143 -9.63 -12.55 -7.65
C THR A 143 -8.84 -12.88 -8.93
N PRO A 144 -9.32 -13.84 -9.76
CA PRO A 144 -8.67 -14.15 -11.04
C PRO A 144 -8.54 -12.95 -11.98
N PRO A 145 -9.52 -12.02 -12.08
CA PRO A 145 -9.36 -10.78 -12.84
C PRO A 145 -8.36 -9.76 -12.24
N GLY A 146 -7.75 -10.04 -11.09
CA GLY A 146 -6.77 -9.17 -10.44
C GLY A 146 -7.37 -8.13 -9.48
N TYR A 147 -8.61 -8.31 -9.02
CA TYR A 147 -9.16 -7.45 -7.97
C TYR A 147 -8.52 -7.78 -6.62
N LEU A 148 -7.87 -6.81 -6.00
CA LEU A 148 -7.29 -6.95 -4.66
C LEU A 148 -8.37 -6.92 -3.59
N ILE A 149 -8.50 -8.01 -2.81
CA ILE A 149 -9.53 -8.18 -1.77
C ILE A 149 -8.98 -7.78 -0.40
N GLN A 150 -7.77 -8.24 -0.09
CA GLN A 150 -7.04 -7.94 1.14
C GLN A 150 -5.55 -7.86 0.82
N TYR A 151 -4.83 -7.02 1.56
CA TYR A 151 -3.37 -7.07 1.56
C TYR A 151 -2.79 -6.80 2.93
N ASN A 152 -1.58 -7.32 3.16
CA ASN A 152 -0.81 -7.05 4.37
C ASN A 152 0.68 -6.89 4.01
N PRO A 153 1.31 -5.74 4.29
CA PRO A 153 2.74 -5.56 4.05
C PRO A 153 3.57 -6.51 4.92
N TYR A 154 4.58 -7.13 4.33
CA TYR A 154 5.56 -7.92 5.07
C TYR A 154 6.44 -7.00 5.93
N ARG A 155 6.56 -7.32 7.22
CA ARG A 155 7.27 -6.47 8.20
C ARG A 155 8.69 -6.96 8.51
N GLY A 156 9.13 -8.06 7.91
CA GLY A 156 10.42 -8.67 8.16
C GLY A 156 10.33 -9.91 9.06
N VAL A 157 11.47 -10.53 9.32
CA VAL A 157 11.55 -11.75 10.13
C VAL A 157 11.19 -11.43 11.58
N GLY A 158 10.37 -12.29 12.19
CA GLY A 158 10.00 -12.21 13.62
C GLY A 158 9.01 -11.10 13.98
N THR A 159 8.42 -10.43 12.99
CA THR A 159 7.44 -9.35 13.25
C THR A 159 6.00 -9.71 12.88
N ASP A 160 5.80 -10.81 12.17
CA ASP A 160 4.46 -11.29 11.81
C ASP A 160 4.07 -12.44 12.74
N ASP A 161 2.77 -12.50 13.06
CA ASP A 161 2.20 -13.51 13.94
C ASP A 161 2.18 -14.86 13.19
N ILE A 162 3.27 -15.60 13.31
CA ILE A 162 3.42 -16.89 12.63
C ILE A 162 2.86 -17.98 13.54
N ARG A 163 1.88 -18.72 13.02
CA ARG A 163 1.46 -20.03 13.54
C ARG A 163 2.58 -21.05 13.31
N PRO A 164 3.28 -21.53 14.37
CA PRO A 164 4.42 -22.42 14.21
C PRO A 164 4.09 -23.69 13.40
N GLU A 165 2.86 -24.20 13.56
CA GLU A 165 2.35 -25.39 12.89
C GLU A 165 2.12 -25.22 11.39
N LEU A 166 1.88 -23.98 10.92
CA LEU A 166 1.64 -23.67 9.51
C LEU A 166 2.88 -23.07 8.81
N GLY A 167 3.85 -22.60 9.59
CA GLY A 167 4.95 -21.77 9.08
C GLY A 167 4.45 -20.43 8.52
N MET A 168 5.37 -19.65 7.94
CA MET A 168 5.03 -18.29 7.44
C MET A 168 3.99 -18.32 6.31
N GLY A 169 4.20 -19.16 5.28
CA GLY A 169 3.32 -19.22 4.13
C GLY A 169 1.88 -19.59 4.51
N GLY A 170 1.72 -20.68 5.28
CA GLY A 170 0.38 -21.08 5.74
C GLY A 170 -0.26 -20.09 6.71
N SER A 171 0.53 -19.42 7.55
CA SER A 171 0.02 -18.34 8.39
C SER A 171 -0.53 -17.19 7.55
N VAL A 172 0.18 -16.74 6.52
CA VAL A 172 -0.28 -15.67 5.63
C VAL A 172 -1.58 -16.05 4.93
N VAL A 173 -1.68 -17.28 4.41
CA VAL A 173 -2.88 -17.76 3.73
C VAL A 173 -4.09 -17.71 4.65
N VAL A 174 -3.99 -18.29 5.86
CA VAL A 174 -5.11 -18.33 6.79
C VAL A 174 -5.46 -16.92 7.31
N ASP A 175 -4.48 -16.04 7.51
CA ASP A 175 -4.72 -14.66 7.96
C ASP A 175 -5.46 -13.81 6.92
N LEU A 176 -5.18 -14.03 5.64
CA LEU A 176 -5.88 -13.34 4.56
C LEU A 176 -7.28 -13.92 4.36
N LEU A 177 -7.43 -15.25 4.40
CA LEU A 177 -8.72 -15.92 4.23
C LEU A 177 -9.68 -15.67 5.40
N CYS A 178 -9.20 -15.52 6.63
CA CYS A 178 -10.06 -15.27 7.80
C CYS A 178 -10.77 -13.90 7.75
N LYS A 179 -10.37 -13.02 6.82
CA LYS A 179 -11.05 -11.74 6.56
C LYS A 179 -12.23 -11.87 5.60
N LEU A 180 -12.38 -13.00 4.93
CA LEU A 180 -13.50 -13.25 4.02
C LEU A 180 -14.76 -13.68 4.79
N PRO A 181 -15.96 -13.42 4.24
CA PRO A 181 -17.20 -13.99 4.77
C PRO A 181 -17.14 -15.52 4.81
N ALA A 182 -17.74 -16.15 5.82
CA ALA A 182 -17.79 -17.61 5.97
C ALA A 182 -18.55 -18.27 4.81
N LYS A 183 -17.79 -18.78 3.83
CA LYS A 183 -18.24 -19.50 2.62
C LYS A 183 -17.14 -20.45 2.16
N CYS A 184 -17.47 -21.35 1.24
CA CYS A 184 -16.48 -22.17 0.54
C CYS A 184 -15.82 -21.37 -0.57
N TYR A 185 -14.49 -21.37 -0.60
CA TYR A 185 -13.67 -20.72 -1.63
C TYR A 185 -12.72 -21.74 -2.25
N ASN A 186 -12.48 -21.61 -3.55
CA ASN A 186 -11.37 -22.28 -4.21
C ASN A 186 -10.14 -21.39 -4.08
N VAL A 187 -9.17 -21.82 -3.30
CA VAL A 187 -7.97 -21.03 -2.99
C VAL A 187 -6.79 -21.54 -3.81
N TYR A 188 -6.12 -20.63 -4.52
CA TYR A 188 -4.94 -20.91 -5.32
C TYR A 188 -3.73 -20.19 -4.73
N PHE A 189 -2.60 -20.87 -4.62
CA PHE A 189 -1.34 -20.29 -4.16
C PHE A 189 -0.17 -21.13 -4.68
N ASP A 190 1.03 -20.55 -4.71
CA ASP A 190 2.23 -21.20 -5.23
C ASP A 190 2.95 -22.08 -4.18
N ASN A 191 4.15 -22.53 -4.53
CA ASN A 191 4.98 -23.36 -3.66
C ASN A 191 5.46 -22.65 -2.39
N LEU A 192 5.52 -21.31 -2.34
CA LEU A 192 5.92 -20.58 -1.14
C LEU A 192 4.89 -20.78 -0.01
N PHE A 193 3.62 -20.90 -0.38
CA PHE A 193 2.52 -21.05 0.58
C PHE A 193 2.11 -22.50 0.80
N THR A 194 2.45 -23.42 -0.10
CA THR A 194 1.98 -24.81 -0.05
C THR A 194 2.70 -25.64 1.01
N SER A 195 1.94 -26.22 1.95
CA SER A 195 2.43 -27.20 2.92
C SER A 195 1.33 -28.20 3.32
N LEU A 196 1.70 -29.43 3.73
CA LEU A 196 0.71 -30.42 4.17
C LEU A 196 -0.16 -29.93 5.34
N PRO A 197 0.40 -29.32 6.41
CA PRO A 197 -0.41 -28.77 7.50
C PRO A 197 -1.42 -27.71 7.02
N LEU A 198 -1.04 -26.87 6.06
CA LEU A 198 -1.96 -25.89 5.50
C LEU A 198 -3.10 -26.57 4.75
N ILE A 199 -2.82 -27.56 3.90
CA ILE A 199 -3.86 -28.25 3.13
C ILE A 199 -4.85 -28.97 4.06
N GLU A 200 -4.40 -29.55 5.16
CA GLU A 200 -5.28 -30.13 6.17
C GLU A 200 -6.14 -29.08 6.89
N THR A 201 -5.57 -27.91 7.17
CA THR A 201 -6.26 -26.79 7.83
C THR A 201 -7.34 -26.15 6.95
N LEU A 202 -7.17 -26.18 5.62
CA LEU A 202 -8.09 -25.56 4.66
C LEU A 202 -9.25 -26.48 4.21
N LYS A 203 -9.32 -27.72 4.71
CA LYS A 203 -10.44 -28.64 4.46
C LYS A 203 -11.72 -28.18 5.16
#